data_AF-A0A9P9G628-F1
#
_entry.id   AF-A0A9P9G628-F1
#
_cell.length_a   1.000
_cell.length_b   1.000
_cell.length_c   1.000
_cell.angle_alpha   90.00
_cell.angle_beta   90.00
_cell.angle_gamma   90.00
#
_symmetry.space_group_name_H-M   'P 1'
#
loop_
_entity.id
_entity.type
_entity.pdbx_description
1 polymer ?
#
loop_
_entity_poly.entity_id
_entity_poly.type
_entity_poly.pdbx_seq_one_letter_code
_entity_poly.pdbx_strand_id
1 'polypeptide(L)'
;MEDIVQLNQDYQILICRLCQAAVRPGSSIESHFRRQHQLKGQVLKDIIDYYGELELADSKRIAVPEDNGPAIEELVISGGYSCCICRYLTVAYDNIVRHWREAGHNTAEEPWTKVRLQTWMGGRHARYWIVRDDSDRNGPLDVANKADAGNQSATSLWSVPFSVKEETPVSI
;
A
#
# COMPACT_ATOMS: atom_id res chain seq x y z
N MET A 1 0.40 -28.37 -3.56
CA MET A 1 -0.88 -27.69 -3.20
C MET A 1 -0.59 -26.32 -2.61
N GLU A 2 0.42 -26.22 -1.75
CA GLU A 2 0.90 -24.97 -1.11
C GLU A 2 1.30 -23.87 -2.11
N ASP A 3 1.69 -24.22 -3.36
CA ASP A 3 1.96 -23.24 -4.42
C ASP A 3 0.71 -22.60 -5.04
N ILE A 4 -0.47 -23.16 -4.78
CA ILE A 4 -1.74 -22.71 -5.38
C ILE A 4 -2.56 -21.92 -4.36
N VAL A 5 -2.55 -22.37 -3.12
CA VAL A 5 -3.43 -21.85 -2.07
C VAL A 5 -2.70 -21.81 -0.73
N GLN A 6 -2.98 -20.78 0.06
CA GLN A 6 -2.45 -20.59 1.41
C GLN A 6 -3.60 -20.27 2.36
N LEU A 7 -3.59 -20.88 3.55
CA LEU A 7 -4.45 -20.44 4.65
C LEU A 7 -3.73 -19.36 5.44
N ASN A 8 -4.33 -18.18 5.54
CA ASN A 8 -3.91 -17.19 6.51
C ASN A 8 -4.65 -17.46 7.82
N GLN A 9 -3.91 -17.91 8.85
CA GLN A 9 -4.48 -18.31 10.13
C GLN A 9 -4.95 -17.13 10.98
N ASP A 10 -4.31 -15.97 10.87
CA ASP A 10 -4.67 -14.79 11.68
C ASP A 10 -6.07 -14.28 11.35
N TYR A 11 -6.43 -14.33 10.05
CA TYR A 11 -7.73 -13.88 9.56
C TYR A 11 -8.69 -15.02 9.21
N GLN A 12 -8.23 -16.28 9.32
CA GLN A 12 -8.98 -17.49 8.92
C GLN A 12 -9.51 -17.39 7.48
N ILE A 13 -8.70 -16.88 6.56
CA ILE A 13 -9.07 -16.74 5.15
C ILE A 13 -8.22 -17.60 4.24
N LEU A 14 -8.82 -18.04 3.14
CA LEU A 14 -8.12 -18.75 2.09
C LEU A 14 -7.59 -17.77 1.05
N ILE A 15 -6.30 -17.81 0.75
CA ILE A 15 -5.64 -16.98 -0.26
C ILE A 15 -5.27 -17.85 -1.45
N CYS A 16 -5.72 -17.44 -2.64
CA CYS A 16 -5.22 -18.00 -3.90
C CYS A 16 -3.89 -17.33 -4.23
N ARG A 17 -2.80 -18.10 -4.27
CA ARG A 17 -1.46 -17.58 -4.59
C ARG A 17 -1.30 -17.21 -6.06
N LEU A 18 -2.11 -17.81 -6.95
CA LEU A 18 -2.11 -17.48 -8.38
C LEU A 18 -2.72 -16.10 -8.65
N CYS A 19 -3.75 -15.71 -7.90
CA CYS A 19 -4.34 -14.36 -7.96
C CYS A 19 -3.72 -13.39 -6.97
N GLN A 20 -3.01 -13.89 -5.96
CA GLN A 20 -2.61 -13.17 -4.76
C GLN A 20 -3.79 -12.41 -4.11
N ALA A 21 -4.91 -13.13 -3.97
CA ALA A 21 -6.17 -12.60 -3.47
C ALA A 21 -6.95 -13.65 -2.67
N ALA A 22 -7.78 -13.19 -1.71
CA ALA A 22 -8.61 -14.04 -0.90
C ALA A 22 -9.78 -14.66 -1.69
N VAL A 23 -10.05 -15.93 -1.40
CA VAL A 23 -11.14 -16.73 -1.96
C VAL A 23 -12.23 -16.87 -0.90
N ARG A 24 -13.48 -16.67 -1.31
CA ARG A 24 -14.62 -16.83 -0.40
C ARG A 24 -14.86 -18.31 -0.09
N PRO A 25 -15.38 -18.63 1.11
CA PRO A 25 -15.62 -20.00 1.54
C PRO A 25 -16.78 -20.68 0.79
N GLY A 26 -16.95 -21.99 1.05
CA GLY A 26 -18.00 -22.82 0.48
C GLY A 26 -17.82 -23.06 -1.03
N SER A 27 -18.93 -23.10 -1.77
CA SER A 27 -18.92 -23.35 -3.24
C SER A 27 -18.16 -22.28 -4.05
N SER A 28 -17.81 -21.15 -3.43
CA SER A 28 -16.96 -20.13 -4.04
C SER A 28 -15.51 -20.61 -4.26
N ILE A 29 -15.01 -21.55 -3.43
CA ILE A 29 -13.67 -22.12 -3.57
C ILE A 29 -13.57 -22.89 -4.90
N GLU A 30 -14.44 -23.87 -5.10
CA GLU A 30 -14.48 -24.65 -6.34
C GLU A 30 -14.66 -23.75 -7.56
N SER A 31 -15.65 -22.87 -7.53
CA SER A 31 -15.96 -22.01 -8.69
C SER A 31 -14.82 -21.04 -9.02
N HIS A 32 -14.08 -20.54 -8.03
CA HIS A 32 -12.88 -19.73 -8.23
C HIS A 32 -11.81 -20.53 -8.98
N PHE A 33 -11.36 -21.65 -8.43
CA PHE A 33 -10.27 -22.43 -9.03
C PHE A 33 -10.63 -23.03 -10.38
N ARG A 34 -11.88 -23.45 -10.57
CA ARG A 34 -12.36 -24.02 -11.82
C ARG A 34 -12.51 -22.99 -12.94
N ARG A 35 -12.96 -21.78 -12.63
CA ARG A 35 -13.24 -20.74 -13.64
C ARG A 35 -12.06 -19.80 -13.87
N GLN A 36 -11.36 -19.40 -12.82
CA GLN A 36 -10.26 -18.44 -12.90
C GLN A 36 -8.94 -19.12 -13.28
N HIS A 37 -8.73 -20.36 -12.83
CA HIS A 37 -7.46 -21.08 -13.04
C HIS A 37 -7.61 -22.38 -13.83
N GLN A 38 -8.84 -22.76 -14.21
CA GLN A 38 -9.13 -23.96 -15.01
C GLN A 38 -8.57 -25.25 -14.38
N LEU A 39 -8.41 -25.26 -13.04
CA LEU A 39 -7.95 -26.44 -12.30
C LEU A 39 -8.98 -27.57 -12.40
N LYS A 40 -8.48 -28.80 -12.51
CA LYS A 40 -9.26 -30.03 -12.70
C LYS A 40 -8.56 -31.21 -12.03
N GLY A 41 -9.25 -32.34 -11.97
CA GLY A 41 -8.69 -33.60 -11.49
C GLY A 41 -8.38 -33.58 -9.99
N GLN A 42 -7.36 -34.35 -9.59
CA GLN A 42 -7.05 -34.59 -8.19
C GLN A 42 -6.70 -33.30 -7.44
N VAL A 43 -5.95 -32.38 -8.07
CA VAL A 43 -5.54 -31.11 -7.43
C VAL A 43 -6.74 -30.27 -7.00
N LEU A 44 -7.76 -30.14 -7.87
CA LEU A 44 -8.96 -29.39 -7.50
C LEU A 44 -9.75 -30.11 -6.41
N LYS A 45 -9.85 -31.43 -6.49
CA LYS A 45 -10.54 -32.24 -5.49
C LYS A 45 -9.88 -32.08 -4.12
N ASP A 46 -8.55 -32.18 -4.04
CA ASP A 46 -7.82 -32.06 -2.78
C ASP A 46 -8.00 -30.68 -2.14
N ILE A 47 -8.03 -29.59 -2.95
CA ILE A 47 -8.29 -28.24 -2.45
C ILE A 47 -9.70 -28.14 -1.86
N ILE A 48 -10.71 -28.69 -2.54
CA ILE A 48 -12.10 -28.63 -2.08
C ILE A 48 -12.29 -29.49 -0.83
N ASP A 49 -11.77 -30.72 -0.83
CA ASP A 49 -11.92 -31.66 0.27
C ASP A 49 -11.24 -31.10 1.54
N TYR A 50 -10.03 -30.53 1.43
CA TYR A 50 -9.33 -29.99 2.59
C TYR A 50 -9.89 -28.66 3.09
N TYR A 51 -10.02 -27.65 2.22
CA TYR A 51 -10.42 -26.29 2.64
C TYR A 51 -11.93 -26.09 2.72
N GLY A 52 -12.72 -27.00 2.11
CA GLY A 52 -14.18 -26.96 2.19
C GLY A 52 -14.74 -27.36 3.55
N GLU A 53 -13.98 -28.13 4.34
CA GLU A 53 -14.36 -28.55 5.69
C GLU A 53 -13.96 -27.52 6.78
N LEU A 54 -13.10 -26.56 6.45
CA LEU A 54 -12.63 -25.56 7.41
C LEU A 54 -13.64 -24.41 7.60
N GLU A 55 -13.74 -23.92 8.84
CA GLU A 55 -14.50 -22.71 9.18
C GLU A 55 -13.74 -21.45 8.75
N LEU A 56 -13.79 -21.18 7.45
CA LEU A 56 -13.14 -20.02 6.84
C LEU A 56 -14.04 -18.78 6.92
N ALA A 57 -13.42 -17.65 7.23
CA ALA A 57 -14.09 -16.36 7.26
C ALA A 57 -14.39 -15.84 5.84
N ASP A 58 -15.55 -15.19 5.65
CA ASP A 58 -15.88 -14.57 4.37
C ASP A 58 -15.06 -13.29 4.18
N SER A 59 -14.10 -13.33 3.26
CA SER A 59 -13.22 -12.21 2.89
C SER A 59 -13.97 -10.92 2.49
N LYS A 60 -15.25 -11.03 2.12
CA LYS A 60 -16.11 -9.87 1.85
C LYS A 60 -16.56 -9.14 3.11
N ARG A 61 -16.68 -9.86 4.22
CA ARG A 61 -17.34 -9.42 5.44
C ARG A 61 -16.38 -9.12 6.58
N ILE A 62 -15.23 -9.79 6.62
CA ILE A 62 -14.23 -9.54 7.67
C ILE A 62 -13.74 -8.10 7.69
N ALA A 63 -13.23 -7.67 8.85
CA ALA A 63 -12.52 -6.41 8.95
C ALA A 63 -11.28 -6.41 8.03
N VAL A 64 -10.88 -5.22 7.60
CA VAL A 64 -9.56 -5.06 7.00
C VAL A 64 -8.53 -4.91 8.13
N PRO A 65 -7.26 -5.28 7.89
CA PRO A 65 -6.16 -4.96 8.79
C PRO A 65 -6.06 -3.45 9.05
N GLU A 66 -5.36 -3.11 10.13
CA GLU A 66 -5.03 -1.72 10.44
C GLU A 66 -4.04 -1.15 9.43
N ASP A 67 -4.15 0.15 9.17
CA ASP A 67 -3.23 0.86 8.29
C ASP A 67 -1.80 0.87 8.86
N ASN A 68 -0.82 0.87 7.96
CA ASN A 68 0.62 0.87 8.27
C ASN A 68 1.11 -0.39 9.00
N GLY A 69 0.31 -1.45 9.00
CA GLY A 69 0.73 -2.80 9.37
C GLY A 69 1.70 -3.42 8.35
N PRO A 70 2.32 -4.57 8.70
CA PRO A 70 3.12 -5.32 7.74
C PRO A 70 2.26 -5.79 6.57
N ALA A 71 2.89 -5.93 5.40
CA ALA A 71 2.20 -6.53 4.26
C ALA A 71 1.96 -8.02 4.51
N ILE A 72 0.80 -8.51 4.07
CA ILE A 72 0.50 -9.94 4.05
C ILE A 72 1.16 -10.52 2.80
N GLU A 73 2.16 -11.38 2.96
CA GLU A 73 3.08 -11.80 1.90
C GLU A 73 2.37 -12.42 0.69
N GLU A 74 1.25 -13.11 0.91
CA GLU A 74 0.54 -13.83 -0.14
C GLU A 74 -0.45 -12.95 -0.93
N LEU A 75 -0.63 -11.69 -0.53
CA LEU A 75 -1.51 -10.74 -1.22
C LEU A 75 -0.72 -9.75 -2.08
N VAL A 76 -1.31 -9.38 -3.21
CA VAL A 76 -0.72 -8.39 -4.11
C VAL A 76 -0.62 -7.03 -3.42
N ILE A 77 0.57 -6.44 -3.44
CA ILE A 77 0.78 -5.03 -3.06
C ILE A 77 0.57 -4.18 -4.31
N SER A 78 -0.32 -3.20 -4.21
CA SER A 78 -0.62 -2.26 -5.29
C SER A 78 -0.24 -0.85 -4.89
N GLY A 79 0.31 -0.08 -5.82
CA GLY A 79 0.42 1.37 -5.64
C GLY A 79 -0.95 2.03 -5.67
N GLY A 80 -1.17 3.02 -4.82
CA GLY A 80 -2.44 3.74 -4.77
C GLY A 80 -2.31 5.12 -4.14
N TYR A 81 -3.46 5.66 -3.78
CA TYR A 81 -3.63 7.03 -3.31
C TYR A 81 -4.48 7.04 -2.04
N SER A 82 -4.03 7.80 -1.05
CA SER A 82 -4.78 8.11 0.16
C SER A 82 -5.17 9.58 0.15
N CYS A 83 -6.46 9.86 0.38
CA CYS A 83 -6.86 11.24 0.66
C CYS A 83 -6.21 11.72 1.97
N CYS A 84 -5.82 12.98 2.04
CA CYS A 84 -5.23 13.60 3.22
C CYS A 84 -6.27 14.06 4.26
N ILE A 85 -7.51 14.30 3.84
CA ILE A 85 -8.59 14.83 4.70
C ILE A 85 -9.46 13.71 5.28
N CYS A 86 -9.69 12.62 4.53
CA CYS A 86 -10.55 11.53 4.96
C CYS A 86 -9.96 10.16 4.61
N ARG A 87 -10.60 9.09 5.08
CA ARG A 87 -10.11 7.71 4.96
C ARG A 87 -10.23 7.09 3.55
N TYR A 88 -10.53 7.89 2.53
CA TYR A 88 -10.72 7.38 1.16
C TYR A 88 -9.40 6.87 0.58
N LEU A 89 -9.41 5.61 0.13
CA LEU A 89 -8.28 4.94 -0.54
C LEU A 89 -8.70 4.43 -1.90
N THR A 90 -7.79 4.50 -2.86
CA THR A 90 -8.01 3.93 -4.19
C THR A 90 -6.69 3.63 -4.88
N VAL A 91 -6.69 2.63 -5.76
CA VAL A 91 -5.55 2.34 -6.66
C VAL A 91 -5.60 3.18 -7.94
N ALA A 92 -6.75 3.80 -8.25
CA ALA A 92 -6.97 4.52 -9.50
C ALA A 92 -6.85 6.03 -9.31
N TYR A 93 -6.00 6.67 -10.10
CA TYR A 93 -5.76 8.11 -10.04
C TYR A 93 -7.04 8.94 -10.31
N ASP A 94 -7.79 8.60 -11.36
CA ASP A 94 -9.02 9.33 -11.70
C ASP A 94 -10.06 9.30 -10.57
N ASN A 95 -10.08 8.21 -9.79
CA ASN A 95 -10.96 8.08 -8.65
C ASN A 95 -10.58 9.01 -7.50
N ILE A 96 -9.28 9.22 -7.22
CA ILE A 96 -8.88 10.15 -6.15
C ILE A 96 -9.12 11.60 -6.56
N VAL A 97 -8.89 11.95 -7.83
CA VAL A 97 -9.19 13.29 -8.38
C VAL A 97 -10.69 13.59 -8.30
N ARG A 98 -11.52 12.63 -8.71
CA ARG A 98 -12.97 12.77 -8.64
C ARG A 98 -13.45 12.87 -7.19
N HIS A 99 -12.96 12.00 -6.31
CA HIS A 99 -13.25 12.04 -4.88
C HIS A 99 -12.95 13.41 -4.27
N TRP A 100 -11.77 13.98 -4.57
CA TRP A 100 -11.37 15.30 -4.08
C TRP A 100 -12.39 16.40 -4.39
N ARG A 101 -12.90 16.41 -5.62
CA ARG A 101 -13.89 17.38 -6.09
C ARG A 101 -15.27 17.14 -5.47
N GLU A 102 -15.73 15.88 -5.45
CA GLU A 102 -17.05 15.51 -4.98
C GLU A 102 -17.19 15.60 -3.45
N ALA A 103 -16.10 15.38 -2.70
CA ALA A 103 -16.08 15.47 -1.24
C ALA A 103 -15.93 16.90 -0.70
N GLY A 104 -15.70 17.90 -1.57
CA GLY A 104 -15.55 19.30 -1.16
C GLY A 104 -14.22 19.58 -0.45
N HIS A 105 -13.17 18.80 -0.75
CA HIS A 105 -11.86 18.87 -0.09
C HIS A 105 -10.92 19.96 -0.64
N ASN A 106 -11.39 20.78 -1.59
CA ASN A 106 -10.68 21.80 -2.36
C ASN A 106 -9.99 22.92 -1.55
N THR A 107 -9.95 22.84 -0.24
CA THR A 107 -9.34 23.82 0.67
C THR A 107 -7.93 23.46 1.13
N ALA A 108 -7.50 22.20 0.97
CA ALA A 108 -6.15 21.78 1.40
C ALA A 108 -5.10 21.91 0.28
N GLU A 109 -3.87 22.25 0.68
CA GLU A 109 -2.73 22.52 -0.21
C GLU A 109 -2.24 21.25 -0.93
N GLU A 110 -2.29 20.10 -0.24
CA GLU A 110 -1.91 18.79 -0.79
C GLU A 110 -3.14 17.89 -0.90
N PRO A 111 -3.45 17.32 -2.08
CA PRO A 111 -4.75 16.69 -2.28
C PRO A 111 -4.81 15.19 -1.93
N TRP A 112 -3.68 14.47 -2.03
CA TRP A 112 -3.56 13.05 -1.67
C TRP A 112 -2.09 12.63 -1.65
N THR A 113 -1.79 11.55 -0.93
CA THR A 113 -0.45 10.95 -0.89
C THR A 113 -0.43 9.63 -1.65
N LYS A 114 0.73 9.28 -2.23
CA LYS A 114 0.95 7.94 -2.79
C LYS A 114 1.23 6.95 -1.67
N VAL A 115 0.59 5.80 -1.69
CA VAL A 115 0.68 4.77 -0.64
C VAL A 115 0.75 3.37 -1.26
N ARG A 116 1.24 2.40 -0.49
CA ARG A 116 1.16 0.98 -0.81
C ARG A 116 -0.12 0.42 -0.21
N LEU A 117 -0.92 -0.27 -1.01
CA LEU A 117 -2.23 -0.80 -0.64
C LEU A 117 -2.28 -2.31 -0.80
N GLN A 118 -3.01 -2.97 0.10
CA GLN A 118 -3.48 -4.34 -0.08
C GLN A 118 -5.01 -4.38 0.08
N THR A 119 -5.62 -5.46 -0.43
CA THR A 119 -7.06 -5.74 -0.31
C THR A 119 -7.25 -7.25 -0.20
N TRP A 120 -8.30 -7.68 0.49
CA TRP A 120 -8.67 -9.09 0.49
C TRP A 120 -9.11 -9.55 -0.90
N MET A 121 -9.90 -8.73 -1.59
CA MET A 121 -10.43 -9.05 -2.92
C MET A 121 -10.28 -7.85 -3.85
N GLY A 122 -10.00 -8.10 -5.12
CA GLY A 122 -9.96 -7.06 -6.15
C GLY A 122 -11.35 -6.58 -6.61
N GLY A 123 -11.33 -5.59 -7.50
CA GLY A 123 -12.52 -5.10 -8.19
C GLY A 123 -13.52 -4.38 -7.28
N ARG A 124 -14.82 -4.52 -7.57
CA ARG A 124 -15.90 -3.79 -6.88
C ARG A 124 -16.07 -4.09 -5.38
N HIS A 125 -15.42 -5.14 -4.89
CA HIS A 125 -15.47 -5.54 -3.49
C HIS A 125 -14.16 -5.21 -2.76
N ALA A 126 -13.26 -4.46 -3.41
CA ALA A 126 -12.00 -4.07 -2.80
C ALA A 126 -12.23 -3.17 -1.60
N ARG A 127 -11.55 -3.52 -0.51
CA ARG A 127 -11.50 -2.77 0.74
C ARG A 127 -10.04 -2.65 1.10
N TYR A 128 -9.48 -1.49 0.81
CA TYR A 128 -8.04 -1.26 0.92
C TYR A 128 -7.63 -0.88 2.34
N TRP A 129 -6.42 -1.30 2.71
CA TRP A 129 -5.64 -0.78 3.82
C TRP A 129 -4.24 -0.43 3.34
N ILE A 130 -3.60 0.52 4.03
CA ILE A 130 -2.23 0.93 3.76
C ILE A 130 -1.28 -0.07 4.40
N VAL A 131 -0.27 -0.52 3.65
CA VAL A 131 0.83 -1.32 4.22
C VAL A 131 2.04 -0.43 4.45
N ARG A 132 2.78 -0.70 5.53
CA ARG A 132 4.01 0.03 5.89
C ARG A 132 4.94 0.13 4.69
N ASP A 133 5.64 1.24 4.49
CA ASP A 133 6.72 1.29 3.52
C ASP A 133 8.05 0.91 4.20
N ASP A 134 8.66 -0.20 3.80
CA ASP A 134 9.95 -0.62 4.34
C ASP A 134 11.13 0.13 3.67
N SER A 135 10.85 0.92 2.63
CA SER A 135 11.83 1.73 1.91
C SER A 135 12.48 2.80 2.79
N ASP A 136 11.78 3.27 3.83
CA ASP A 136 12.25 4.35 4.73
C ASP A 136 13.27 3.88 5.77
N ARG A 137 13.46 2.57 5.94
CA ARG A 137 14.40 2.01 6.94
C ARG A 137 15.87 2.13 6.53
N ASN A 138 16.16 2.63 5.34
CA ASN A 138 17.53 2.83 4.84
C ASN A 138 17.97 4.31 4.85
N GLY A 139 17.33 5.15 5.68
CA GLY A 139 17.87 6.48 6.01
C GLY A 139 19.26 6.33 6.64
N PRO A 140 20.22 7.24 6.36
CA PRO A 140 21.61 7.07 6.76
C PRO A 140 21.71 6.79 8.26
N LEU A 141 22.23 5.61 8.61
CA LEU A 141 22.78 5.38 9.94
C LEU A 141 23.94 6.37 10.07
N ASP A 142 23.64 7.51 10.67
CA ASP A 142 24.63 8.51 11.05
C ASP A 142 25.47 7.90 12.18
N VAL A 143 26.43 7.05 11.78
CA VAL A 143 27.46 6.53 12.65
C VAL A 143 28.40 7.69 12.93
N ALA A 144 28.01 8.53 13.88
CA ALA A 144 28.88 9.54 14.48
C ALA A 144 29.97 8.83 15.30
N ASN A 145 31.00 8.34 14.62
CA ASN A 145 32.27 8.01 15.24
C ASN A 145 33.15 9.26 15.31
N LYS A 146 33.69 9.46 16.51
CA LYS A 146 34.41 10.65 16.96
C LYS A 146 35.76 10.84 16.26
N ALA A 147 36.15 12.11 16.10
CA ALA A 147 37.55 12.51 16.18
C ALA A 147 37.68 13.83 16.98
N ASP A 148 38.66 13.79 17.87
CA ASP A 148 39.09 14.76 18.86
C ASP A 148 40.20 15.68 18.31
N ALA A 149 40.29 16.88 18.90
CA ALA A 149 41.41 17.81 18.98
C ALA A 149 42.05 18.48 17.73
N GLY A 150 42.22 19.82 17.81
CA GLY A 150 43.53 20.43 17.50
C GLY A 150 43.62 21.52 16.41
N ASN A 151 43.15 22.73 16.72
CA ASN A 151 43.86 24.02 16.63
C ASN A 151 44.51 24.56 15.30
N GLN A 152 44.02 25.74 14.89
CA GLN A 152 44.69 26.95 14.34
C GLN A 152 45.16 27.11 12.86
N SER A 153 44.54 28.14 12.24
CA SER A 153 45.08 29.23 11.39
C SER A 153 45.51 29.00 9.93
N ALA A 154 44.76 29.62 9.00
CA ALA A 154 45.15 30.82 8.21
C ALA A 154 44.60 30.81 6.76
N THR A 155 43.88 31.90 6.40
CA THR A 155 43.79 32.60 5.08
C THR A 155 43.41 31.78 3.82
N SER A 156 42.60 32.20 2.84
CA SER A 156 41.93 33.46 2.49
C SER A 156 41.17 33.27 1.15
N LEU A 157 40.07 34.01 0.96
CA LEU A 157 39.53 34.60 -0.30
C LEU A 157 38.91 33.73 -1.41
N TRP A 158 37.58 33.88 -1.59
CA TRP A 158 36.91 34.41 -2.81
C TRP A 158 35.41 34.62 -2.49
N SER A 159 34.95 35.87 -2.35
CA SER A 159 34.33 36.74 -3.37
C SER A 159 32.93 36.28 -3.86
N VAL A 160 31.90 36.87 -3.24
CA VAL A 160 30.56 37.08 -3.81
C VAL A 160 30.62 38.09 -4.97
N PRO A 161 29.61 38.12 -5.85
CA PRO A 161 28.73 39.28 -5.75
C PRO A 161 27.22 38.95 -5.81
N PHE A 162 26.56 39.58 -4.86
CA PHE A 162 25.16 39.98 -4.79
C PHE A 162 24.79 40.82 -6.04
N SER A 163 23.62 40.59 -6.65
CA SER A 163 23.01 41.56 -7.57
C SER A 163 21.55 41.79 -7.20
N VAL A 164 21.31 42.96 -6.63
CA VAL A 164 20.00 43.59 -6.41
C VAL A 164 19.49 44.14 -7.74
N LYS A 165 18.18 44.10 -7.95
CA LYS A 165 17.42 45.00 -8.84
C LYS A 165 16.12 45.32 -8.10
N GLU A 166 16.14 46.36 -7.27
CA GLU A 166 15.63 47.71 -7.58
C GLU A 166 14.14 47.73 -7.91
N GLU A 167 13.37 48.04 -6.89
CA GLU A 167 12.03 48.62 -6.95
C GLU A 167 12.11 50.05 -7.48
N THR A 168 11.18 50.42 -8.36
CA THR A 168 10.88 51.84 -8.65
C THR A 168 9.45 52.14 -8.19
N PRO A 169 9.24 53.18 -7.36
CA PRO A 169 7.92 53.61 -6.91
C PRO A 169 7.35 54.75 -7.78
N VAL A 170 6.19 55.28 -7.34
CA VAL A 170 5.50 56.56 -7.65
C VAL A 170 4.24 56.40 -8.51
N SER A 171 3.09 57.03 -8.26
CA SER A 171 2.47 57.75 -7.12
C SER A 171 1.05 58.19 -7.57
N ILE A 172 0.20 58.45 -6.57
CA ILE A 172 -1.11 59.16 -6.56
C ILE A 172 -2.32 58.35 -7.04
#